data_AF-A0A0Q5DGQ1-F1
#
_entry.id   AF-A0A0Q5DGQ1-F1
#
_cell.length_a   1.000
_cell.length_b   1.000
_cell.length_c   1.000
_cell.angle_alpha   90.00
_cell.angle_beta   90.00
_cell.angle_gamma   90.00
#
_symmetry.space_group_name_H-M   'P 1'
#
loop_
_entity.id
_entity.type
_entity.pdbx_description
1 polymer ?
#
loop_
_entity_poly.entity_id
_entity_poly.type
_entity_poly.pdbx_seq_one_letter_code
_entity_poly.pdbx_strand_id
1 'polypeptide(L)'
;MVEVPAGPLRVPLARQWPHVHGLVLIGTGPRGEAVATAVRARGLPVHRARLMPGADLTGRRVLAFASLGRPKKFLASLEEAGVTLVATRPCPDHHP
;
A
#
# COMPACT_ATOMS: atom_id res chain seq x y z
N MET A 1 22.78 -19.65 1.33
CA MET A 1 21.35 -19.92 1.05
C MET A 1 20.57 -18.65 1.37
N VAL A 2 20.04 -17.95 0.38
CA VAL A 2 19.25 -16.73 0.63
C VAL A 2 17.79 -17.16 0.62
N GLU A 3 17.17 -17.24 1.80
CA GLU A 3 15.73 -17.37 1.91
C GLU A 3 15.10 -16.13 1.27
N VAL A 4 14.34 -16.35 0.19
CA VAL A 4 13.34 -15.39 -0.25
C VAL A 4 12.32 -15.32 0.89
N PRO A 5 12.03 -14.15 1.47
CA PRO A 5 11.12 -14.10 2.61
C PRO A 5 9.74 -14.62 2.17
N ALA A 6 9.16 -15.53 2.95
CA ALA A 6 7.80 -16.05 2.71
C ALA A 6 6.69 -15.00 2.95
N GLY A 7 7.06 -13.74 3.16
CA GLY A 7 6.18 -12.63 3.51
C GLY A 7 6.29 -11.46 2.53
N PRO A 8 5.66 -10.31 2.83
CA PRO A 8 5.56 -9.18 1.89
C PRO A 8 6.89 -8.48 1.58
N LEU A 9 7.99 -8.86 2.25
CA LEU A 9 9.31 -8.28 2.05
C LEU A 9 10.07 -9.06 0.98
N ARG A 10 10.72 -8.36 0.06
CA ARG A 10 11.55 -8.99 -0.98
C ARG A 10 12.92 -9.46 -0.47
N VAL A 11 13.39 -8.87 0.63
CA VAL A 11 14.66 -9.19 1.33
C VAL A 11 14.44 -8.96 2.83
N PRO A 12 15.12 -9.68 3.73
CA PRO A 12 15.03 -9.42 5.17
C PRO A 12 15.36 -7.96 5.51
N LEU A 13 14.50 -7.32 6.32
CA LEU A 13 14.65 -5.91 6.70
C LEU A 13 16.03 -5.62 7.30
N ALA A 14 16.54 -6.52 8.15
CA ALA A 14 17.85 -6.38 8.78
C ALA A 14 19.02 -6.22 7.76
N ARG A 15 18.92 -6.82 6.57
CA ARG A 15 19.94 -6.67 5.52
C ARG A 15 19.84 -5.33 4.80
N GLN A 16 18.63 -4.81 4.67
CA GLN A 16 18.39 -3.55 3.96
C GLN A 16 18.59 -2.33 4.88
N TRP A 17 18.29 -2.48 6.18
CA TRP A 17 18.24 -1.39 7.15
C TRP A 17 19.48 -0.49 7.21
N PRO A 18 20.72 -1.02 7.19
CA PRO A 18 21.92 -0.19 7.23
C PRO A 18 22.04 0.76 6.03
N HIS A 19 21.47 0.38 4.87
CA HIS A 19 21.56 1.13 3.61
C HIS A 19 20.47 2.20 3.46
N VAL A 20 19.56 2.32 4.43
CA VAL A 20 18.46 3.29 4.42
C VAL A 20 18.98 4.66 4.85
N HIS A 21 18.69 5.70 4.06
CA HIS A 21 19.02 7.11 4.34
C HIS A 21 17.79 8.00 4.58
N GLY A 22 16.60 7.40 4.61
CA GLY A 22 15.34 8.11 4.80
C GLY A 22 14.15 7.17 4.65
N LEU A 23 12.97 7.61 5.10
CA LEU A 23 11.74 6.83 5.05
C LEU A 23 10.63 7.61 4.36
N VAL A 24 9.97 6.96 3.40
CA VAL A 24 8.63 7.37 2.94
C VAL A 24 7.62 6.40 3.54
N LEU A 25 6.85 6.87 4.51
CA LEU A 25 5.83 6.10 5.20
C LEU A 25 4.48 6.27 4.49
N ILE A 26 3.96 5.19 3.91
CA ILE A 26 2.63 5.15 3.28
C ILE A 26 1.65 4.41 4.19
N GLY A 27 0.52 5.05 4.49
CA GLY A 27 -0.54 4.51 5.33
C GLY A 27 -0.39 4.87 6.81
N THR A 28 -1.33 4.39 7.61
CA THR A 28 -1.43 4.70 9.04
C THR A 28 -1.32 3.42 9.87
N GLY A 29 -0.68 3.47 11.03
CA GLY A 29 -0.71 2.39 11.99
C GLY A 29 0.57 2.26 12.84
N PRO A 30 0.48 1.57 13.99
CA PRO A 30 1.54 1.56 14.99
C PRO A 30 2.84 0.92 14.49
N ARG A 31 2.76 -0.08 13.60
CA ARG A 31 3.95 -0.73 13.01
C ARG A 31 4.75 0.24 12.13
N GLY A 32 4.08 1.07 11.35
CA GLY A 32 4.73 2.09 10.52
C GLY A 32 5.38 3.18 11.37
N GLU A 33 4.69 3.59 12.45
CA GLU A 33 5.22 4.59 13.38
C GLU A 33 6.44 4.07 14.15
N ALA A 34 6.48 2.79 14.53
CA ALA A 34 7.68 2.19 15.13
C ALA A 34 8.91 2.29 14.22
N VAL A 35 8.75 2.04 12.92
CA VAL A 35 9.82 2.19 11.93
C VAL A 35 10.21 3.66 11.79
N ALA A 36 9.23 4.58 11.75
CA ALA A 36 9.50 6.01 11.68
C ALA A 36 10.29 6.52 12.89
N THR A 37 9.97 6.07 14.10
CA THR A 37 10.73 6.37 15.32
C THR A 37 12.18 5.90 15.20
N ALA A 38 12.39 4.67 14.71
CA ALA A 38 13.75 4.13 14.52
C ALA A 38 14.56 4.91 13.47
N VAL A 39 13.93 5.43 12.42
CA VAL A 39 14.58 6.28 11.41
C VAL A 39 14.92 7.65 11.99
N ARG A 40 14.01 8.26 12.76
CA ARG A 40 14.27 9.55 13.44
C ARG A 40 15.42 9.45 14.45
N ALA A 41 15.51 8.35 15.18
CA ALA A 41 16.61 8.10 16.12
C ALA A 41 17.99 8.03 15.42
N ARG A 42 18.03 7.74 14.12
CA ARG A 42 19.24 7.78 13.28
C ARG A 42 19.52 9.17 12.68
N GLY A 43 18.71 10.19 12.99
CA GLY A 43 18.83 11.53 12.41
C GLY A 43 18.41 11.62 10.94
N LEU A 44 17.67 10.63 10.43
CA LEU A 44 17.29 10.54 9.02
C LEU A 44 15.88 11.10 8.77
N PRO A 45 15.61 11.65 7.56
CA PRO A 45 14.31 12.21 7.23
C PRO A 45 13.20 11.16 7.18
N VAL A 46 12.01 11.55 7.63
CA VAL A 46 10.78 10.78 7.51
C VAL A 46 9.72 11.61 6.80
N HIS A 47 9.35 11.19 5.59
CA HIS A 47 8.25 11.74 4.81
C HIS A 47 7.02 10.86 4.99
N ARG A 48 5.85 11.49 5.14
CA ARG A 48 4.57 10.76 5.15
C ARG A 48 3.85 11.00 3.83
N ALA A 49 3.23 9.95 3.31
CA ALA A 49 2.48 10.00 2.06
C ALA A 49 1.20 9.17 2.15
N ARG A 50 0.21 9.55 1.34
CA ARG A 50 -1.05 8.84 1.14
C ARG A 50 -1.23 8.62 -0.36
N LEU A 51 -1.81 7.49 -0.73
CA LEU A 51 -2.28 7.25 -2.10
C LEU A 51 -3.63 7.95 -2.28
N MET A 52 -3.74 8.78 -3.32
CA MET A 52 -4.97 9.45 -3.71
C MET A 52 -5.39 9.01 -5.13
N PRO A 53 -6.69 8.92 -5.43
CA PRO A 53 -7.15 8.79 -6.81
C PRO A 53 -6.65 9.96 -7.66
N GLY A 54 -6.28 9.69 -8.91
CA GLY A 54 -5.81 10.72 -9.86
C GLY A 54 -6.93 11.57 -10.48
N ALA A 55 -8.19 11.22 -10.21
CA ALA A 55 -9.37 11.94 -10.68
C ALA A 55 -10.40 12.02 -9.55
N ASP A 56 -11.26 13.04 -9.57
CA ASP A 56 -12.42 13.10 -8.68
C ASP A 56 -13.48 12.11 -9.17
N LEU A 57 -13.78 11.13 -8.32
CA LEU A 57 -14.77 10.08 -8.59
C LEU A 57 -15.99 10.19 -7.66
N THR A 58 -16.11 11.27 -6.89
CA THR A 58 -17.17 11.47 -5.91
C THR A 58 -18.55 11.40 -6.57
N GLY A 59 -19.46 10.60 -5.99
CA GLY A 59 -20.84 10.44 -6.47
C GLY A 59 -20.98 9.64 -7.76
N ARG A 60 -19.88 9.15 -8.36
CA ARG A 60 -19.93 8.36 -9.58
C ARG A 60 -20.44 6.96 -9.27
N ARG A 61 -21.34 6.45 -10.12
CA ARG A 61 -21.78 5.05 -10.10
C ARG A 61 -20.89 4.24 -11.01
N VAL A 62 -20.20 3.23 -10.46
CA VAL A 62 -19.24 2.43 -11.25
C VAL A 62 -19.43 0.93 -11.03
N LEU A 63 -19.17 0.17 -12.08
CA LEU A 63 -18.85 -1.25 -11.98
C LEU A 63 -17.33 -1.37 -11.78
N ALA A 64 -16.91 -2.03 -10.71
CA ALA A 64 -15.50 -2.21 -10.39
C ALA A 64 -15.05 -3.65 -10.60
N PHE A 65 -13.92 -3.83 -11.29
CA PHE A 65 -13.28 -5.13 -11.47
C PHE A 65 -11.78 -5.03 -11.25
N ALA A 66 -11.18 -6.11 -10.77
CA ALA A 66 -9.77 -6.13 -10.37
C ALA A 66 -9.16 -7.53 -10.53
N SER A 67 -8.14 -7.63 -11.38
CA SER A 67 -7.25 -8.78 -11.50
C SER A 67 -5.98 -8.50 -10.69
N LEU A 68 -6.09 -8.50 -9.35
CA LEU A 68 -4.96 -8.24 -8.46
C LEU A 68 -5.08 -9.09 -7.19
N GLY A 69 -3.95 -9.55 -6.65
CA GLY A 69 -3.92 -10.47 -5.49
C GLY A 69 -4.58 -9.98 -4.19
N ARG A 70 -5.04 -8.72 -4.11
CA ARG A 70 -5.80 -8.16 -2.96
C ARG A 70 -6.96 -7.25 -3.42
N PRO A 71 -7.99 -7.78 -4.10
CA PRO A 71 -9.04 -6.97 -4.73
C PRO A 71 -9.83 -6.13 -3.71
N LYS A 72 -9.96 -6.63 -2.48
CA LYS A 72 -10.59 -5.89 -1.36
C LYS A 72 -9.96 -4.51 -1.10
N LYS A 73 -8.63 -4.39 -1.24
CA LYS A 73 -7.93 -3.10 -1.03
C LYS A 73 -8.33 -2.08 -2.10
N PHE A 74 -8.49 -2.53 -3.33
CA PHE A 74 -8.92 -1.68 -4.43
C PHE A 74 -10.35 -1.17 -4.23
N LEU A 75 -11.28 -2.07 -3.87
CA LEU A 75 -12.67 -1.69 -3.61
C LEU A 75 -12.79 -0.68 -2.46
N ALA A 76 -12.08 -0.92 -1.34
CA ALA A 76 -12.03 0.04 -0.24
C ALA A 76 -11.50 1.41 -0.67
N SER A 77 -10.52 1.45 -1.59
CA SER A 77 -9.98 2.72 -2.11
C SER A 77 -11.01 3.49 -2.96
N LEU A 78 -11.93 2.80 -3.64
CA LEU A 78 -13.03 3.43 -4.39
C LEU A 78 -14.10 3.98 -3.45
N GLU A 79 -14.45 3.23 -2.41
CA GLU A 79 -15.40 3.69 -1.38
C GLU A 79 -14.85 4.93 -0.64
N GLU A 80 -13.58 4.91 -0.24
CA GLU A 80 -12.89 6.07 0.35
C GLU A 80 -12.85 7.28 -0.60
N ALA A 81 -12.91 7.04 -1.91
CA ALA A 81 -12.98 8.09 -2.94
C ALA A 81 -14.42 8.60 -3.20
N GLY A 82 -15.41 8.18 -2.41
CA GLY A 82 -16.79 8.65 -2.53
C GLY A 82 -17.56 8.03 -3.70
N VAL A 83 -17.10 6.89 -4.22
CA VAL A 83 -17.70 6.20 -5.36
C VAL A 83 -18.87 5.32 -4.90
N THR A 84 -19.96 5.31 -5.67
CA THR A 84 -21.04 4.33 -5.50
C THR A 84 -20.75 3.08 -6.33
N LEU A 85 -20.34 2.00 -5.66
CA LEU A 85 -20.15 0.70 -6.30
C LEU A 85 -21.51 0.07 -6.61
N VAL A 86 -21.87 -0.04 -7.89
CA VAL A 86 -23.13 -0.67 -8.32
C VAL A 86 -22.99 -2.16 -8.61
N ALA A 87 -21.76 -2.62 -8.88
CA ALA A 87 -21.41 -4.02 -9.06
C ALA A 87 -19.90 -4.21 -8.86
N THR A 88 -19.50 -5.39 -8.37
CA THR A 88 -18.10 -5.80 -8.28
C THR A 88 -17.88 -7.13 -8.99
N ARG A 89 -16.78 -7.25 -9.73
CA ARG A 89 -16.39 -8.51 -10.38
C ARG A 89 -14.95 -8.85 -10.01
N PRO A 90 -14.70 -9.87 -9.18
CA PRO A 90 -13.35 -10.38 -9.00
C PRO A 90 -12.91 -11.04 -10.31
N CYS A 91 -11.73 -10.68 -10.80
CA CYS A 91 -11.10 -11.34 -11.93
C CYS A 91 -9.89 -12.16 -11.43
N PRO A 92 -9.64 -13.36 -11.97
CA PRO A 92 -8.43 -14.11 -11.68
C PRO A 92 -7.18 -13.27 -11.99
N ASP A 93 -6.11 -13.47 -11.22
CA ASP A 93 -4.82 -12.86 -11.53
C ASP A 93 -4.39 -13.28 -12.93
N HIS A 94 -3.90 -12.35 -13.75
CA HIS A 94 -3.51 -12.57 -15.15
C HIS A 94 -4.63 -13.02 -16.11
N HIS A 95 -5.85 -12.47 -15.97
CA HIS A 95 -6.89 -12.64 -16.99
C HIS A 95 -6.46 -12.01 -18.34
N PRO A 96 -6.54 -12.73 -19.48
CA PRO A 96 -6.16 -12.23 -20.82
C PRO A 96 -7.14 -11.20 -21.39
#